data_AF-A0A7X0QZ24-F1
#
_entry.id   AF-A0A7X0QZ24-F1
#
_cell.length_a   1.000
_cell.length_b   1.000
_cell.length_c   1.000
_cell.angle_alpha   90.00
_cell.angle_beta   90.00
_cell.angle_gamma   90.00
#
_symmetry.space_group_name_H-M   'P 1'
#
loop_
_entity.id
_entity.type
_entity.pdbx_description
1 polymer ?
#
loop_
_entity_poly.entity_id
_entity_poly.type
_entity_poly.pdbx_seq_one_letter_code
_entity_poly.pdbx_strand_id
1 'polypeptide(L)'
;MKFFILIVALGLTASSGFAQRITRGDDGLDKKVLSVEVAGPTLLTLEMTRELNLTEEQQKEVQLLNEQRYQQLQQSEQGDQYYLAVQKVHLQNDKALMKVLKPEQLSRFLELEGRQNMLHLTELGND
;
A
#
# COMPACT_ATOMS: atom_id res chain seq x y z
N MET A 1 2.39 -63.35 -18.67
CA MET A 1 2.61 -62.20 -17.78
C MET A 1 3.53 -61.14 -18.42
N LYS A 2 3.18 -60.62 -19.60
CA LYS A 2 3.90 -59.52 -20.28
C LYS A 2 2.95 -58.38 -20.69
N PHE A 3 1.69 -58.73 -20.99
CA PHE A 3 0.61 -57.78 -21.27
C PHE A 3 0.18 -56.92 -20.07
N PHE A 4 0.20 -57.47 -18.85
CA PHE A 4 -0.20 -56.71 -17.65
C PHE A 4 0.74 -55.53 -17.34
N ILE A 5 2.04 -55.67 -17.63
CA ILE A 5 3.02 -54.59 -17.43
C ILE A 5 2.75 -53.45 -18.42
N LEU A 6 2.34 -53.77 -19.65
CA LEU A 6 2.02 -52.81 -20.70
C LEU A 6 0.77 -51.98 -20.35
N ILE A 7 -0.24 -52.60 -19.75
CA ILE A 7 -1.47 -51.91 -19.32
C ILE A 7 -1.20 -50.95 -18.15
N VAL A 8 -0.36 -51.35 -17.18
CA VAL A 8 0.04 -50.48 -16.06
C VAL A 8 0.89 -49.29 -16.55
N ALA A 9 1.80 -49.52 -17.50
CA ALA A 9 2.62 -48.45 -18.08
C ALA A 9 1.78 -47.42 -18.86
N LEU A 10 0.79 -47.88 -19.64
CA LEU A 10 -0.15 -47.00 -20.37
C LEU A 10 -1.08 -46.22 -19.42
N GLY A 11 -1.46 -46.80 -18.29
CA GLY A 11 -2.27 -46.13 -17.26
C GLY A 11 -1.52 -44.99 -16.55
N LEU A 12 -0.21 -45.15 -16.31
CA LEU A 12 0.62 -44.13 -15.64
C LEU A 12 0.94 -42.92 -16.52
N THR A 13 0.97 -43.07 -17.85
CA THR A 13 1.18 -41.93 -18.78
C THR A 13 -0.07 -41.07 -18.99
N ALA A 14 -1.26 -41.61 -18.74
CA ALA A 14 -2.52 -40.87 -18.90
C ALA A 14 -2.77 -39.88 -17.74
N SER A 15 -2.27 -40.18 -16.54
CA SER A 15 -2.43 -39.31 -15.36
C SER A 15 -1.43 -38.15 -15.31
N SER A 16 -0.27 -38.25 -15.97
CA SER A 16 0.71 -37.15 -16.06
C SER A 16 0.33 -36.05 -17.04
N GLY A 17 -0.52 -36.33 -18.04
CA GLY A 17 -0.99 -35.34 -19.02
C GLY A 17 -1.97 -34.32 -18.44
N PHE A 18 -2.69 -34.66 -17.37
CA PHE A 18 -3.61 -33.74 -16.70
C PHE A 18 -2.90 -32.77 -15.74
N ALA A 19 -1.72 -33.10 -15.24
CA ALA A 19 -0.94 -32.22 -14.36
C ALA A 19 -0.30 -31.04 -15.12
N GLN A 20 0.10 -31.24 -16.39
CA GLN A 20 0.63 -30.16 -17.24
C GLN A 20 -0.46 -29.19 -17.74
N ARG A 21 -1.75 -29.51 -17.57
CA ARG A 21 -2.85 -28.63 -17.95
C ARG A 21 -3.25 -27.63 -16.85
N ILE A 22 -2.58 -27.66 -15.69
CA ILE A 22 -2.73 -26.66 -14.62
C ILE A 22 -1.65 -25.54 -14.74
N THR A 23 -0.85 -25.51 -15.80
CA THR A 23 0.10 -24.41 -16.07
C THR A 23 -0.53 -23.28 -16.90
N ARG A 24 -1.78 -22.92 -16.58
CA ARG A 24 -2.50 -21.80 -17.21
C ARG A 24 -3.47 -21.07 -16.26
N GLY A 25 -3.25 -21.15 -14.96
CA GLY A 25 -3.52 -20.03 -14.06
C GLY A 25 -2.13 -19.47 -13.74
N ASP A 26 -1.77 -18.24 -14.05
CA ASP A 26 -2.41 -17.04 -13.52
C ASP A 26 -1.99 -15.78 -14.30
N ASP A 27 -1.58 -15.92 -15.57
CA ASP A 27 -1.01 -14.80 -16.36
C ASP A 27 -1.98 -13.62 -16.57
N GLY A 28 -3.27 -13.81 -16.32
CA GLY A 28 -4.29 -12.75 -16.42
C GLY A 28 -4.29 -11.79 -15.23
N LEU A 29 -3.95 -12.27 -14.04
CA LEU A 29 -3.80 -11.44 -12.83
C LEU A 29 -2.47 -10.70 -12.84
N ASP A 30 -1.38 -11.41 -13.16
CA ASP A 30 -0.04 -10.81 -13.28
C ASP A 30 -0.02 -9.64 -14.28
N LYS A 31 -0.76 -9.76 -15.39
CA LYS A 31 -0.77 -8.72 -16.43
C LYS A 31 -1.61 -7.47 -16.09
N LYS A 32 -2.60 -7.58 -15.19
CA LYS A 32 -3.42 -6.41 -14.76
C LYS A 32 -2.84 -5.68 -13.56
N VAL A 33 -2.01 -6.34 -12.75
CA VAL A 33 -1.25 -5.70 -11.67
C VAL A 33 -0.14 -4.80 -12.21
N LEU A 34 0.32 -5.03 -13.45
CA LEU A 34 1.46 -4.36 -14.08
C LEU A 34 1.17 -3.01 -14.78
N SER A 35 -0.01 -2.41 -14.66
CA SER A 35 -0.33 -1.16 -15.36
C SER A 35 -0.89 -0.03 -14.49
N VAL A 36 -0.64 -0.06 -13.18
CA VAL A 36 -0.91 1.09 -12.32
C VAL A 36 0.42 1.78 -12.06
N GLU A 37 0.80 2.70 -12.95
CA GLU A 37 1.92 3.66 -12.76
C GLU A 37 1.58 4.69 -11.66
N VAL A 38 1.06 4.24 -10.53
CA VAL A 38 0.74 5.13 -9.42
C VAL A 38 1.82 4.92 -8.37
N ALA A 39 2.74 5.88 -8.29
CA ALA A 39 3.84 5.90 -7.32
C ALA A 39 3.84 7.23 -6.54
N GLY A 40 4.48 7.24 -5.38
CA GLY A 40 4.63 8.45 -4.56
C GLY A 40 3.29 9.00 -4.03
N PRO A 41 3.05 10.33 -4.08
CA PRO A 41 1.91 10.96 -3.41
C PRO A 41 0.54 10.54 -3.97
N THR A 42 0.48 10.18 -5.25
CA THR A 42 -0.77 9.71 -5.88
C THR A 42 -1.16 8.32 -5.37
N LEU A 43 -0.19 7.45 -5.08
CA LEU A 43 -0.45 6.12 -4.54
C LEU A 43 -0.98 6.23 -3.11
N LEU A 44 -0.31 7.03 -2.28
CA LEU A 44 -0.74 7.29 -0.92
C LEU A 44 -2.16 7.87 -0.88
N THR A 45 -2.48 8.79 -1.78
CA THR A 45 -3.84 9.36 -1.89
C THR A 45 -4.87 8.30 -2.27
N LEU A 46 -4.54 7.41 -3.21
CA LEU A 46 -5.42 6.31 -3.62
C LEU A 46 -5.67 5.34 -2.45
N GLU A 47 -4.62 4.98 -1.71
CA GLU A 47 -4.70 4.10 -0.54
C GLU A 47 -5.53 4.74 0.57
N MET A 48 -5.25 6.00 0.92
CA MET A 48 -6.03 6.74 1.93
C MET A 48 -7.50 6.87 1.52
N THR A 49 -7.79 7.10 0.25
CA THR A 49 -9.17 7.17 -0.25
C THR A 49 -9.94 5.88 0.03
N ARG A 50 -9.31 4.73 -0.22
CA ARG A 50 -9.92 3.41 -0.04
C ARG A 50 -10.01 3.02 1.43
N GLU A 51 -8.92 3.17 2.18
CA GLU A 51 -8.84 2.71 3.57
C GLU A 51 -9.61 3.61 4.55
N LEU A 52 -9.70 4.92 4.27
CA LEU A 52 -10.32 5.90 5.16
C LEU A 52 -11.72 6.31 4.72
N ASN A 53 -12.20 5.79 3.58
CA ASN A 53 -13.49 6.14 2.99
C ASN A 53 -13.67 7.66 2.85
N LEU A 54 -12.71 8.32 2.20
CA LEU A 54 -12.70 9.78 2.06
C LEU A 54 -13.82 10.28 1.15
N THR A 55 -14.44 11.41 1.51
CA THR A 55 -15.36 12.13 0.61
C THR A 55 -14.59 12.77 -0.56
N GLU A 56 -15.27 13.13 -1.65
CA GLU A 56 -14.61 13.80 -2.79
C GLU A 56 -13.90 15.11 -2.40
N GLU A 57 -14.44 15.85 -1.43
CA GLU A 57 -13.81 17.06 -0.89
C GLU A 57 -12.54 16.71 -0.11
N GLN A 58 -12.62 15.73 0.80
CA GLN A 58 -11.45 15.24 1.57
C GLN A 58 -10.36 14.69 0.65
N GLN A 59 -10.72 14.00 -0.44
CA GLN A 59 -9.75 13.45 -1.40
C GLN A 59 -8.88 14.53 -2.04
N LYS A 60 -9.48 15.66 -2.45
CA LYS A 60 -8.74 16.77 -3.07
C LYS A 60 -7.77 17.40 -2.09
N GLU A 61 -8.21 17.61 -0.85
CA GLU A 61 -7.36 18.19 0.20
C GLU A 61 -6.22 17.24 0.61
N VAL A 62 -6.53 15.95 0.79
CA VAL A 62 -5.52 14.91 1.10
C VAL A 62 -4.51 14.77 -0.03
N GLN A 63 -4.92 14.87 -1.29
CA GLN A 63 -4.00 14.84 -2.43
C GLN A 63 -2.96 15.97 -2.32
N LEU A 64 -3.42 17.21 -2.09
CA LEU A 64 -2.53 18.37 -1.95
C LEU A 64 -1.58 18.20 -0.76
N LEU A 65 -2.07 17.70 0.37
CA LEU A 65 -1.24 17.45 1.56
C LEU A 65 -0.19 16.37 1.30
N ASN A 66 -0.55 15.29 0.61
CA ASN A 66 0.38 14.22 0.27
C ASN A 66 1.46 14.69 -0.71
N GLU A 67 1.11 15.50 -1.70
CA GLU A 67 2.08 16.11 -2.63
C GLU A 67 3.07 17.03 -1.89
N GLN A 68 2.57 17.87 -0.98
CA GLN A 68 3.41 18.74 -0.16
C GLN A 68 4.34 17.94 0.77
N ARG A 69 3.79 16.95 1.47
CA ARG A 69 4.56 16.05 2.33
C ARG A 69 5.68 15.37 1.54
N TYR A 70 5.38 14.87 0.35
CA TYR A 70 6.36 14.20 -0.49
C TYR A 70 7.52 15.13 -0.86
N GLN A 71 7.24 16.38 -1.25
CA GLN A 71 8.28 17.38 -1.53
C GLN A 71 9.13 17.70 -0.29
N GLN A 72 8.50 17.83 0.88
CA GLN A 72 9.22 18.12 2.13
C GLN A 72 10.11 16.95 2.57
N LEU A 73 9.68 15.71 2.36
CA LEU A 73 10.49 14.53 2.63
C LEU A 73 11.71 14.48 1.70
N GLN A 74 11.53 14.73 0.40
CA GLN A 74 12.65 14.80 -0.55
C GLN A 74 13.68 15.87 -0.17
N GLN A 75 13.24 17.02 0.33
CA GLN A 75 14.14 18.07 0.81
C GLN A 75 14.86 17.69 2.11
N SER A 76 14.24 16.83 2.93
CA SER A 76 14.80 16.41 4.22
C SER A 76 15.93 15.39 4.07
N GLU A 77 15.97 14.63 2.97
CA GLU A 77 16.97 13.57 2.68
C GLU A 77 18.43 14.06 2.57
N GLN A 78 18.69 15.37 2.64
CA GLN A 78 19.99 15.96 2.29
C GLN A 78 20.87 16.37 3.48
N GLY A 79 20.53 16.06 4.74
CA GLY A 79 21.28 16.55 5.91
C GLY A 79 21.51 15.54 7.04
N ASP A 80 22.52 15.82 7.88
CA ASP A 80 22.91 15.00 9.05
C ASP A 80 21.78 14.85 10.10
N GLN A 81 20.79 15.74 10.06
CA GLN A 81 19.59 15.70 10.92
C GLN A 81 18.34 15.13 10.22
N TYR A 82 18.54 14.31 9.18
CA TYR A 82 17.48 13.67 8.39
C TYR A 82 16.30 13.17 9.24
N TYR A 83 16.58 12.38 10.28
CA TYR A 83 15.54 11.78 11.13
C TYR A 83 14.66 12.84 11.83
N LEU A 84 15.25 13.93 12.32
CA LEU A 84 14.50 15.01 12.98
C LEU A 84 13.67 15.81 11.96
N ALA A 85 14.23 16.05 10.78
CA ALA A 85 13.53 16.74 9.70
C ALA A 85 12.31 15.92 9.22
N VAL A 86 12.49 14.62 8.99
CA VAL A 86 11.41 13.70 8.62
C VAL A 86 10.33 13.64 9.70
N GLN A 87 10.71 13.53 10.97
CA GLN A 87 9.74 13.53 12.07
C GLN A 87 8.92 14.83 12.11
N LYS A 88 9.56 15.98 11.87
CA LYS A 88 8.88 17.27 11.80
C LYS A 88 7.88 17.33 10.64
N VAL A 89 8.25 16.82 9.48
CA VAL A 89 7.36 16.72 8.31
C VAL A 89 6.14 15.86 8.63
N HIS A 90 6.34 14.70 9.26
CA HIS A 90 5.23 13.85 9.70
C HIS A 90 4.30 14.57 10.68
N LEU A 91 4.83 15.22 11.72
CA LEU A 91 4.01 15.96 12.69
C LEU A 91 3.21 17.10 12.04
N GLN A 92 3.83 17.84 11.11
CA GLN A 92 3.16 18.91 10.39
C GLN A 92 2.04 18.37 9.50
N ASN A 93 2.29 17.26 8.80
CA ASN A 93 1.30 16.59 7.98
C ASN A 93 0.13 16.08 8.83
N ASP A 94 0.39 15.46 9.98
CA ASP A 94 -0.67 14.95 10.86
C ASP A 94 -1.55 16.10 11.37
N LYS A 95 -0.95 17.23 11.76
CA LYS A 95 -1.71 18.44 12.15
C LYS A 95 -2.56 19.00 11.00
N ALA A 96 -2.08 18.90 9.77
CA ALA A 96 -2.85 19.31 8.60
C ALA A 96 -4.01 18.34 8.36
N LEU A 97 -3.75 17.04 8.41
CA LEU A 97 -4.76 15.99 8.26
C LEU A 97 -5.84 16.04 9.35
N MET A 98 -5.53 16.45 10.59
CA MET A 98 -6.52 16.68 11.65
C MET A 98 -7.62 17.68 11.27
N LYS A 99 -7.35 18.60 10.34
CA LYS A 99 -8.33 19.59 9.89
C LYS A 99 -9.27 19.05 8.81
N VAL A 100 -8.84 17.99 8.12
CA VAL A 100 -9.52 17.42 6.95
C VAL A 100 -10.23 16.11 7.31
N LEU A 101 -9.56 15.29 8.12
CA LEU A 101 -10.01 13.96 8.51
C LEU A 101 -10.76 13.99 9.83
N LYS A 102 -11.72 13.08 9.97
CA LYS A 102 -12.35 12.80 11.27
C LYS A 102 -11.35 12.10 12.20
N PRO A 103 -11.52 12.19 13.53
CA PRO A 103 -10.63 11.54 14.49
C PRO A 103 -10.42 10.04 14.23
N GLU A 104 -11.47 9.33 13.83
CA GLU A 104 -11.40 7.89 13.54
C GLU A 104 -10.58 7.60 12.27
N GLN A 105 -10.74 8.46 11.24
CA GLN A 105 -9.98 8.36 10.00
C GLN A 105 -8.50 8.66 10.23
N LEU A 106 -8.18 9.67 11.06
CA LEU A 106 -6.81 9.99 11.42
C LEU A 106 -6.16 8.86 12.25
N SER A 107 -6.88 8.31 13.22
CA SER A 107 -6.41 7.17 14.02
C SER A 107 -6.08 5.97 13.13
N ARG A 108 -6.97 5.65 12.18
CA ARG A 108 -6.74 4.58 11.20
C ARG A 108 -5.56 4.87 10.29
N PHE A 109 -5.39 6.11 9.84
CA PHE A 109 -4.22 6.51 9.04
C PHE A 109 -2.91 6.30 9.81
N LEU A 110 -2.86 6.72 11.08
CA LEU A 110 -1.67 6.54 11.91
C LEU A 110 -1.40 5.08 12.24
N GLU A 111 -2.43 4.25 12.38
CA GLU A 111 -2.30 2.80 12.47
C GLU A 111 -1.64 2.21 11.22
N LEU A 112 -2.12 2.59 10.03
CA LEU A 112 -1.58 2.12 8.74
C LEU A 112 -0.12 2.53 8.53
N GLU A 113 0.28 3.70 9.04
CA GLU A 113 1.68 4.13 9.01
C GLU A 113 2.53 3.58 10.18
N GLY A 114 1.95 2.80 11.10
CA GLY A 114 2.66 2.26 12.27
C GLY A 114 3.00 3.32 13.34
N ARG A 115 2.29 4.45 13.35
CA ARG A 115 2.53 5.64 14.20
C ARG A 115 1.46 5.88 15.26
N GLN A 116 0.72 4.84 15.66
CA GLN A 116 -0.40 4.91 16.61
C GLN A 116 -0.07 5.63 17.93
N ASN A 117 1.16 5.50 18.43
CA ASN A 117 1.59 6.16 19.67
C ASN A 117 1.89 7.67 19.53
N MET A 118 1.96 8.20 18.30
CA MET A 118 2.28 9.61 18.05
C MET A 118 1.09 10.56 18.22
N LEU A 119 -0.15 10.06 18.32
CA LEU A 119 -1.35 10.88 18.56
C LEU A 119 -1.17 11.84 19.74
N HIS A 120 -0.61 11.35 20.86
CA HIS A 120 -0.34 12.16 22.05
C HIS A 120 0.69 13.27 21.81
N LEU A 121 1.65 13.08 20.89
CA LEU A 121 2.67 14.07 20.55
C LEU A 121 2.11 15.19 19.66
N THR A 122 1.12 14.87 18.82
CA THR A 122 0.45 15.85 17.96
C THR A 122 -0.43 16.78 18.78
N GLU A 123 -1.11 16.25 19.81
CA GLU A 123 -1.92 17.01 20.77
C GLU A 123 -1.08 17.95 21.66
N LEU A 124 0.09 17.49 22.13
CA LEU A 124 1.02 18.30 22.95
C LEU A 124 1.65 19.48 22.20
N GLY A 125 1.58 19.51 20.86
CA GLY A 125 2.12 20.59 20.04
C GLY A 125 1.11 21.68 19.67
N ASN A 126 -0.09 21.67 20.24
CA ASN A 126 -1.15 22.65 19.98
C ASN A 126 -1.21 23.79 21.04
N ASP A 127 -0.22 23.86 21.93
CA ASP A 127 -0.01 25.00 22.84
C ASP A 127 0.90 26.08 22.23
#